data_AF-A0A1T5EBV2-F1
#
_entry.id   AF-A0A1T5EBV2-F1
#
_cell.length_a   1.000
_cell.length_b   1.000
_cell.length_c   1.000
_cell.angle_alpha   90.00
_cell.angle_beta   90.00
_cell.angle_gamma   90.00
#
_symmetry.space_group_name_H-M   'P 1'
#
loop_
_entity.id
_entity.type
_entity.pdbx_description
1 polymer ?
#
loop_
_entity_poly.entity_id
_entity_poly.type
_entity_poly.pdbx_seq_one_letter_code
_entity_poly.pdbx_strand_id
1 'polypeptide(L)'
;MLRIFLLSLYVRRLTMPSTKLTLNIQEDVISRAKAYANQRHTSLSKIVENYLATLTDREETNAEVSPWTKELIAVKKPTPDFDHKGEYRNAILKKYADR
;
A
#
# COMPACT_ATOMS: atom_id res chain seq x y z
N MET A 1 -40.52 1.05 -4.29
CA MET A 1 -40.23 2.10 -3.28
C MET A 1 -39.30 1.60 -2.16
N LEU A 2 -39.60 0.49 -1.48
CA LEU A 2 -38.78 -0.03 -0.36
C LEU A 2 -37.31 -0.37 -0.73
N ARG A 3 -37.08 -0.95 -1.92
CA ARG A 3 -35.74 -1.40 -2.35
C ARG A 3 -34.75 -0.25 -2.58
N ILE A 4 -35.24 0.90 -3.05
CA ILE A 4 -34.42 2.12 -3.24
C ILE A 4 -34.10 2.75 -1.88
N PHE A 5 -35.05 2.73 -0.95
CA PHE A 5 -34.86 3.21 0.42
C PHE A 5 -33.86 2.36 1.21
N LEU A 6 -33.91 1.03 1.04
CA LEU A 6 -32.92 0.13 1.64
C LEU A 6 -31.51 0.33 1.07
N LEU A 7 -31.41 0.60 -0.24
CA LEU A 7 -30.13 0.93 -0.88
C LEU A 7 -29.58 2.27 -0.35
N SER A 8 -30.43 3.28 -0.16
CA SER A 8 -30.00 4.57 0.39
C SER A 8 -29.55 4.46 1.86
N LEU A 9 -30.20 3.59 2.65
CA LEU A 9 -29.80 3.29 4.03
C LEU A 9 -28.46 2.56 4.10
N TYR A 10 -28.21 1.62 3.17
CA TYR A 10 -26.94 0.90 3.05
C TYR A 10 -25.79 1.82 2.64
N VAL A 11 -26.01 2.68 1.63
CA VAL A 11 -25.01 3.65 1.15
C VAL A 11 -24.68 4.70 2.21
N ARG A 12 -25.68 5.19 2.97
CA ARG A 12 -25.44 6.11 4.11
C ARG A 12 -24.58 5.51 5.22
N ARG A 13 -24.50 4.18 5.34
CA ARG A 13 -23.70 3.49 6.35
C ARG A 13 -22.22 3.34 5.97
N LEU A 14 -21.84 3.69 4.74
CA LEU A 14 -20.49 3.52 4.20
C LEU A 14 -19.67 4.83 4.10
N THR A 15 -20.21 5.96 4.56
CA THR A 15 -19.44 7.22 4.55
C THR A 15 -18.51 7.26 5.77
N MET A 16 -17.21 7.04 5.56
CA MET A 16 -16.21 7.37 6.58
C MET A 16 -16.18 8.88 6.81
N PRO A 17 -16.28 9.35 8.06
CA PRO A 17 -16.23 10.79 8.35
C PRO A 17 -14.86 11.36 7.96
N SER A 18 -14.85 12.51 7.29
CA SER A 18 -13.63 13.26 6.98
C SER A 18 -13.60 14.60 7.73
N THR A 19 -12.44 14.95 8.27
CA THR A 19 -12.21 16.22 8.97
C THR A 19 -11.00 16.93 8.36
N LYS A 20 -10.96 18.27 8.47
CA LYS A 20 -9.84 19.07 7.97
C LYS A 20 -8.88 19.37 9.13
N LEU A 21 -7.59 19.08 8.90
CA LEU A 21 -6.49 19.40 9.79
C LEU A 21 -5.65 20.52 9.17
N THR A 22 -5.44 21.61 9.90
CA THR A 22 -4.58 22.73 9.49
C THR A 22 -3.26 22.64 10.24
N LEU A 23 -2.14 22.56 9.50
CA LEU A 23 -0.79 22.45 10.05
C LEU A 23 0.01 23.72 9.75
N ASN A 24 0.81 24.18 10.71
CA ASN A 24 1.80 25.23 10.48
C ASN A 24 3.11 24.61 10.00
N ILE A 25 3.50 24.89 8.75
CA ILE A 25 4.66 24.30 8.08
C ILE A 25 5.35 25.41 7.28
N GLN A 26 6.68 25.35 7.20
CA GLN A 26 7.47 26.29 6.41
C GLN A 26 7.09 26.23 4.91
N GLU A 27 7.04 27.39 4.26
CA GLU A 27 6.56 27.53 2.88
C GLU A 27 7.43 26.77 1.86
N ASP A 28 8.74 26.72 2.10
CA ASP A 28 9.69 25.99 1.26
C ASP A 28 9.42 24.47 1.32
N VAL A 29 9.07 23.95 2.50
CA VAL A 29 8.68 22.55 2.69
C VAL A 29 7.37 22.25 1.98
N ILE A 30 6.37 23.13 2.09
CA ILE A 30 5.08 22.98 1.39
C ILE A 30 5.28 22.92 -0.12
N SER A 31 6.14 23.79 -0.66
CA SER A 31 6.44 23.84 -2.10
C SER A 31 7.07 22.52 -2.59
N ARG A 32 8.09 22.01 -1.88
CA ARG A 32 8.71 20.72 -2.21
C ARG A 32 7.74 19.56 -2.09
N ALA A 33 6.90 19.56 -1.05
CA ALA A 33 5.93 18.49 -0.82
C ALA A 33 4.83 18.45 -1.90
N LYS A 34 4.35 19.61 -2.36
CA LYS A 34 3.40 19.70 -3.49
C LYS A 34 4.01 19.18 -4.79
N ALA A 35 5.27 19.54 -5.09
CA ALA A 35 5.97 19.05 -6.27
C ALA A 35 6.12 17.52 -6.24
N TYR A 36 6.51 16.96 -5.08
CA TYR A 36 6.61 15.53 -4.85
C TYR A 36 5.27 14.79 -5.03
N ALA A 37 4.18 15.37 -4.53
CA ALA A 37 2.83 14.81 -4.67
C ALA A 37 2.39 14.77 -6.14
N ASN A 38 2.63 15.87 -6.87
CA ASN A 38 2.32 15.96 -8.30
C ASN A 38 3.11 14.94 -9.13
N GLN A 39 4.40 14.77 -8.85
CA GLN A 39 5.24 13.76 -9.52
C GLN A 39 4.72 12.33 -9.32
N ARG A 40 4.04 12.06 -8.20
CA ARG A 40 3.43 10.76 -7.88
C ARG A 40 1.96 10.66 -8.27
N HIS A 41 1.42 11.64 -8.98
CA HIS A 41 0.01 11.70 -9.37
C HIS A 41 -0.94 11.52 -8.17
N THR A 42 -0.59 12.13 -7.03
CA THR A 42 -1.36 12.05 -5.79
C THR A 42 -1.51 13.42 -5.13
N SER A 43 -2.35 13.52 -4.10
CA SER A 43 -2.51 14.75 -3.32
C SER A 43 -1.61 14.76 -2.09
N LEU A 44 -1.22 15.97 -1.67
CA LEU A 44 -0.47 16.16 -0.42
C LEU A 44 -1.28 15.65 0.79
N SER A 45 -2.59 15.87 0.80
CA SER A 45 -3.47 15.36 1.87
C SER A 45 -3.45 13.84 1.94
N LYS A 46 -3.44 13.14 0.80
CA LYS A 46 -3.39 11.67 0.77
C LYS A 46 -2.07 11.13 1.28
N ILE A 47 -0.96 11.79 0.95
CA ILE A 47 0.37 11.43 1.47
C ILE A 47 0.40 11.56 3.00
N VAL A 48 -0.08 12.68 3.53
CA VAL A 48 -0.08 12.94 4.98
C VAL A 48 -1.03 11.99 5.71
N GLU A 49 -2.24 11.78 5.18
CA GLU A 49 -3.20 10.82 5.73
C GLU A 49 -2.59 9.41 5.80
N ASN A 50 -2.00 8.93 4.71
CA ASN A 50 -1.36 7.62 4.68
C ASN A 50 -0.20 7.53 5.70
N TYR A 51 0.63 8.56 5.80
CA TYR A 51 1.72 8.57 6.77
C TYR A 51 1.20 8.48 8.21
N LEU A 52 0.20 9.30 8.56
CA LEU A 52 -0.43 9.26 9.88
C LEU A 52 -1.05 7.88 10.16
N ALA A 53 -1.75 7.30 9.18
CA ALA A 53 -2.28 5.94 9.28
C ALA A 53 -1.18 4.91 9.56
N THR A 54 -0.01 5.00 8.89
CA THR A 54 1.10 4.07 9.17
C THR A 54 1.69 4.19 10.58
N LEU A 55 1.53 5.34 11.24
CA LEU A 55 1.96 5.53 12.62
C LEU A 55 0.96 4.92 13.61
N THR A 56 -0.33 4.99 13.31
CA THR A 56 -1.40 4.49 14.19
C THR A 56 -1.72 3.01 13.97
N ASP A 57 -1.59 2.50 12.75
CA ASP A 57 -1.84 1.08 12.42
C ASP A 57 -0.82 0.12 13.07
N ARG A 58 0.33 0.64 13.49
CA ARG A 58 1.37 -0.14 14.19
C ARG A 58 0.98 -0.55 15.61
N GLU A 59 -0.01 0.09 16.21
CA GLU A 59 -0.50 -0.30 17.54
C GLU A 59 -1.65 -1.33 17.47
N GLU A 60 -2.40 -1.39 16.37
CA GLU A 60 -3.52 -2.34 16.22
C GLU A 60 -3.18 -3.63 15.44
N THR A 61 -2.02 -3.70 14.80
CA THR A 61 -1.65 -4.88 14.01
C THR A 61 -0.38 -5.54 14.54
N ASN A 62 -0.57 -6.61 15.30
CA ASN A 62 0.14 -7.84 14.95
C ASN A 62 -0.07 -8.00 13.44
N ALA A 63 0.92 -7.61 12.64
CA ALA A 63 0.82 -7.54 11.19
C ALA A 63 0.45 -8.93 10.66
N GLU A 64 -0.86 -9.18 10.57
CA GLU A 64 -1.37 -10.42 10.06
C GLU A 64 -1.20 -10.33 8.55
N VAL A 65 -0.03 -10.81 8.11
CA VAL A 65 0.34 -10.98 6.71
C VAL A 65 -0.88 -11.53 5.99
N SER A 66 -1.35 -10.81 4.98
CA SER A 66 -2.60 -11.16 4.28
C SER A 66 -2.54 -12.63 3.83
N PRO A 67 -3.66 -13.40 3.87
CA PRO A 67 -3.64 -14.83 3.56
C PRO A 67 -2.92 -15.17 2.24
N TRP A 68 -3.11 -14.35 1.20
CA TRP A 68 -2.41 -14.52 -0.08
C TRP A 68 -0.90 -14.25 0.01
N THR A 69 -0.46 -13.31 0.85
CA THR A 69 0.96 -13.04 1.09
C THR A 69 1.61 -14.16 1.91
N LYS A 70 0.86 -14.78 2.84
CA LYS A 70 1.30 -16.03 3.51
C LYS A 70 1.46 -17.17 2.50
N GLU A 71 0.55 -17.30 1.54
CA GLU A 71 0.65 -18.29 0.45
C GLU A 71 1.87 -18.04 -0.45
N LEU A 72 2.22 -16.78 -0.76
CA LEU A 72 3.43 -16.46 -1.54
C LEU A 72 4.73 -16.80 -0.79
N ILE A 73 4.76 -16.63 0.53
CA ILE A 73 5.94 -16.91 1.37
C ILE A 73 6.07 -18.43 1.63
N ALA A 74 4.96 -19.18 1.62
CA ALA A 74 4.92 -20.59 1.99
C ALA A 74 5.51 -21.56 0.96
N VAL A 75 5.86 -21.13 -0.26
CA VAL A 75 6.20 -22.07 -1.34
C VAL A 75 7.56 -22.74 -1.18
N LYS A 76 8.52 -22.17 -0.43
CA LYS A 76 9.72 -22.92 0.01
C LYS A 76 10.57 -22.08 0.96
N LYS A 77 10.79 -22.56 2.19
CA LYS A 77 11.99 -22.15 2.92
C LYS A 77 13.19 -22.66 2.11
N PRO A 78 14.16 -21.82 1.73
CA PRO A 78 15.34 -22.31 1.03
C PRO A 78 16.06 -23.32 1.92
N THR A 79 16.44 -24.45 1.33
CA THR A 79 17.36 -25.39 1.98
C THR A 79 18.69 -24.68 2.21
N PRO A 80 19.46 -25.03 3.27
CA PRO A 80 20.74 -24.38 3.57
C PRO A 80 21.70 -24.32 2.38
N ASP A 81 21.63 -25.31 1.48
CA ASP A 81 22.50 -25.46 0.31
C ASP A 81 21.91 -24.87 -0.98
N PHE A 82 20.83 -24.07 -0.89
CA PHE A 82 20.20 -23.51 -2.09
C PHE A 82 21.00 -22.30 -2.62
N ASP A 83 21.71 -22.49 -3.74
CA ASP A 83 22.42 -21.43 -4.44
C ASP A 83 21.43 -20.53 -5.23
N HIS A 84 20.85 -19.57 -4.51
CA HIS A 84 19.96 -18.56 -5.07
C HIS A 84 20.56 -17.83 -6.28
N LYS A 85 21.89 -17.59 -6.29
CA LYS A 85 22.55 -16.80 -7.32
C LYS A 85 22.76 -17.62 -8.60
N GLY A 86 23.14 -18.88 -8.46
CA GLY A 86 23.27 -19.82 -9.57
C GLY A 86 21.94 -20.07 -10.28
N GLU A 87 20.89 -20.36 -9.50
CA GLU A 87 19.54 -20.60 -10.04
C GLU A 87 18.96 -19.37 -10.75
N TYR A 88 19.13 -18.18 -10.18
CA TYR A 88 18.70 -16.94 -10.82
C TYR A 88 19.41 -16.70 -12.15
N ARG A 89 20.73 -16.92 -12.20
CA ARG A 89 21.52 -16.80 -13.42
C ARG A 89 21.06 -17.79 -14.48
N ASN A 90 20.81 -19.04 -14.11
CA ASN A 90 20.30 -20.07 -15.03
C ASN A 90 18.91 -19.74 -15.56
N ALA A 91 18.02 -19.19 -14.72
CA ALA A 91 16.68 -18.76 -15.12
C ALA A 91 16.72 -17.62 -16.14
N ILE A 92 17.60 -16.63 -15.95
CA ILE A 92 17.84 -15.57 -16.94
C ILE A 92 18.35 -16.18 -18.24
N LEU A 93 19.42 -16.99 -18.17
CA LEU A 93 19.99 -17.63 -19.36
C LEU A 93 18.93 -18.40 -20.14
N LYS A 94 18.11 -19.21 -19.47
CA LYS A 94 17.01 -19.96 -20.10
C LYS A 94 15.96 -19.05 -20.74
N LYS A 95 15.57 -17.95 -20.07
CA LYS A 95 14.56 -17.01 -20.57
C LYS A 95 15.01 -16.27 -21.84
N TYR A 96 16.32 -16.06 -21.98
CA TYR A 96 16.90 -15.34 -23.11
C TYR A 96 17.71 -16.25 -24.05
N ALA A 97 17.68 -17.57 -23.86
CA ALA A 97 18.40 -18.54 -24.70
C ALA A 97 17.75 -18.75 -26.06
N ASP A 98 16.47 -18.42 -26.21
CA ASP A 98 15.67 -18.64 -27.43
C ASP A 98 15.31 -17.32 -28.12
N ARG A 99 16.22 -16.34 -28.07
CA ARG A 99 16.15 -15.09 -28.84
C ARG A 99 17.37 -14.94 -29.74
#